data_AF-A0A0V1I5B4-F1
#
_entry.id   AF-A0A0V1I5B4-F1
#
_cell.length_a   1.000
_cell.length_b   1.000
_cell.length_c   1.000
_cell.angle_alpha   90.00
_cell.angle_beta   90.00
_cell.angle_gamma   90.00
#
_symmetry.space_group_name_H-M   'P 1'
#
loop_
_entity.id
_entity.type
_entity.pdbx_description
1 polymer ?
#
loop_
_entity_poly.entity_id
_entity_poly.type
_entity_poly.pdbx_seq_one_letter_code
_entity_poly.pdbx_strand_id
1 'polypeptide(L)'
;MLAHLDAVVPYFDDVLIVADSQCELIEVLREVFNRLHNAGIHLKREKCVFRSNSVDFLKYLIDAEGIHPSKENVEAIHKAPRLKNKQELQAFLGLLNFYHNLLPSKAEVAEPLHRLLDSGVPWKWSYQHKKAFKMVQMLMSSNTR
;
A
#
# COMPACT_ATOMS: atom_id res chain seq x y z
N MET A 1 20.77 0.38 15.14
CA MET A 1 19.86 0.14 16.28
C MET A 1 19.11 -1.19 16.13
N LEU A 2 18.21 -1.34 15.14
CA LEU A 2 17.46 -2.59 14.93
C LEU A 2 18.04 -3.50 13.83
N ALA A 3 19.31 -3.29 13.47
CA ALA A 3 20.00 -4.13 12.50
C ALA A 3 20.25 -5.54 13.08
N HIS A 4 20.38 -6.53 12.18
CA HIS A 4 20.65 -7.94 12.52
C HIS A 4 19.53 -8.66 13.29
N LEU A 5 18.29 -8.21 13.10
CA LEU A 5 17.10 -8.93 13.55
C LEU A 5 16.31 -9.32 12.31
N ASP A 6 16.42 -10.58 11.87
CA ASP A 6 15.85 -11.03 10.59
C ASP A 6 14.31 -10.88 10.53
N ALA A 7 13.66 -10.93 11.70
CA ALA A 7 12.22 -10.81 11.86
C ALA A 7 11.73 -9.35 12.06
N VAL A 8 12.63 -8.35 11.94
CA VAL A 8 12.32 -6.93 12.18
C VAL A 8 12.65 -6.10 10.95
N VAL A 9 11.66 -5.37 10.46
CA VAL A 9 11.77 -4.49 9.29
C VAL A 9 11.55 -3.03 9.74
N PRO A 10 12.62 -2.28 10.03
CA PRO A 10 12.52 -0.86 10.33
C PRO A 10 12.40 -0.02 9.05
N TYR A 11 11.53 0.98 9.06
CA TYR A 11 11.39 1.97 8.00
C TYR A 11 11.11 3.35 8.59
N PHE A 12 12.13 4.21 8.63
CA PHE A 12 12.12 5.49 9.34
C PHE A 12 11.57 5.36 10.78
N ASP A 13 10.36 5.86 11.01
CA ASP A 13 9.71 5.88 12.32
C ASP A 13 8.84 4.64 12.59
N ASP A 14 8.55 3.85 11.55
CA ASP A 14 7.71 2.65 11.66
C ASP A 14 8.60 1.40 11.74
N VAL A 15 8.17 0.42 12.55
CA VAL A 15 8.87 -0.86 12.71
C VAL A 15 7.86 -1.98 12.59
N LEU A 16 8.05 -2.85 11.61
CA LEU A 16 7.29 -4.08 11.47
C LEU A 16 8.06 -5.23 12.13
N ILE A 17 7.35 -6.06 12.91
CA ILE A 17 7.91 -7.25 13.54
C ILE A 17 7.04 -8.43 13.14
N VAL A 18 7.67 -9.46 12.59
CA VAL A 18 7.01 -10.70 12.14
C VAL A 18 7.57 -11.88 12.93
N ALA A 19 6.77 -12.93 13.12
CA ALA A 19 7.18 -14.17 13.77
C ALA A 19 6.17 -15.28 13.43
N ASP A 20 6.63 -16.53 13.39
CA ASP A 20 5.78 -17.69 13.07
C ASP A 20 4.99 -18.16 14.30
N SER A 21 5.42 -17.78 15.51
CA SER A 21 4.73 -18.08 16.75
C SER A 21 4.63 -16.88 17.69
N GLN A 22 3.65 -16.92 18.60
CA GLN A 22 3.52 -15.89 19.63
C GLN A 22 4.70 -15.88 20.61
N CYS A 23 5.31 -17.03 20.87
CA CYS A 23 6.48 -17.12 21.75
C CYS A 23 7.67 -16.37 21.14
N GLU A 24 7.98 -16.64 19.87
CA GLU A 24 9.02 -15.93 19.12
C GLU A 24 8.73 -14.43 19.04
N LEU A 25 7.47 -14.05 18.75
CA LEU A 25 7.08 -12.64 18.70
C LEU A 25 7.40 -11.91 20.01
N ILE A 26 7.13 -12.55 21.15
CA ILE A 26 7.40 -11.97 22.48
C ILE A 26 8.92 -11.83 22.71
N GLU A 27 9.72 -12.80 22.29
CA GLU A 27 11.17 -12.74 22.41
C GLU A 27 11.77 -11.60 21.57
N VAL A 28 11.35 -11.49 20.31
CA VAL A 28 11.79 -10.41 19.41
C VAL A 28 11.32 -9.05 19.94
N LEU A 29 10.07 -8.94 20.42
CA LEU A 29 9.56 -7.70 21.02
C LEU A 29 10.39 -7.25 22.23
N ARG A 30 10.78 -8.17 23.11
CA ARG A 30 11.63 -7.85 24.27
C ARG A 30 12.96 -7.28 23.82
N GLU A 31 13.61 -7.90 22.84
CA GLU A 31 14.89 -7.43 22.31
C GLU A 31 14.75 -6.05 21.66
N VAL A 32 13.71 -5.85 20.83
CA VAL A 32 13.43 -4.55 20.21
C VAL A 32 13.18 -3.47 21.25
N PHE A 33 12.36 -3.73 22.27
CA PHE A 33 12.10 -2.76 23.34
C PHE A 33 13.35 -2.43 24.16
N ASN A 34 14.20 -3.42 24.46
CA ASN A 34 15.46 -3.19 25.14
C ASN A 34 16.37 -2.28 24.32
N ARG A 35 16.49 -2.52 23.00
CA ARG A 35 17.30 -1.67 22.12
C ARG A 35 16.75 -0.25 21.99
N LEU A 36 15.44 -0.11 21.84
CA LEU A 36 14.79 1.21 21.78
C LEU A 36 14.99 1.99 23.08
N HIS A 37 14.82 1.32 24.23
CA HIS A 37 15.06 1.90 25.54
C HIS A 37 16.51 2.38 25.71
N ASN A 38 17.48 1.53 25.36
CA ASN A 38 18.91 1.87 25.43
C ASN A 38 19.29 3.02 24.47
N ALA A 39 18.55 3.19 23.37
CA ALA A 39 18.73 4.29 22.44
C ALA A 39 17.97 5.57 22.84
N GLY A 40 17.20 5.56 23.93
CA GLY A 40 16.39 6.70 24.36
C GLY A 40 15.17 6.97 23.48
N ILE A 41 14.69 5.97 22.73
CA ILE A 41 13.53 6.10 21.83
C ILE A 41 12.27 5.65 22.55
N HIS A 42 11.24 6.49 22.50
CA HIS A 42 9.94 6.22 23.09
C HIS A 42 8.89 5.88 22.04
N LEU A 43 8.14 4.81 22.28
CA LEU A 43 7.02 4.40 21.44
C LEU A 43 5.73 5.08 21.88
N LYS A 44 4.94 5.57 20.92
CA LYS A 44 3.58 6.04 21.19
C LYS A 44 2.64 4.84 21.23
N ARG A 45 2.32 4.35 22.43
CA ARG A 45 1.48 3.15 22.66
C ARG A 45 0.18 3.13 21.85
N GLU A 46 -0.48 4.27 21.71
CA GLU A 46 -1.73 4.44 20.96
C GLU A 46 -1.60 4.08 19.46
N LYS A 47 -0.39 4.18 18.90
CA LYS A 47 -0.09 3.86 17.50
C LYS A 47 0.47 2.45 17.31
N CYS A 48 0.80 1.75 18.39
CA CYS A 48 1.38 0.41 18.30
C CYS A 48 0.28 -0.64 18.19
N VAL A 49 0.43 -1.53 17.21
CA VAL A 49 -0.43 -2.72 17.05
C VAL A 49 0.40 -3.94 17.44
N PHE A 50 -0.13 -4.77 18.34
CA PHE A 50 0.54 -5.96 18.83
C PHE A 50 -0.34 -7.19 18.66
N ARG A 51 0.29 -8.35 18.41
CA ARG A 51 -0.37 -9.67 18.33
C ARG A 51 -1.57 -9.69 17.38
N SER A 52 -1.38 -9.11 16.20
CA SER A 52 -2.38 -9.13 15.13
C SER A 52 -1.95 -10.09 14.03
N ASN A 53 -2.92 -10.75 13.40
CA ASN A 53 -2.67 -11.58 12.22
C ASN A 53 -2.54 -10.74 10.94
N SER A 54 -2.92 -9.47 11.00
CA SER A 54 -2.80 -8.52 9.89
C SER A 54 -2.48 -7.12 10.42
N VAL A 55 -1.61 -6.37 9.76
CA VAL A 55 -1.25 -5.00 10.17
C VAL A 55 -1.10 -4.08 8.96
N ASP A 56 -1.59 -2.85 9.08
CA ASP A 56 -1.30 -1.80 8.11
C ASP A 56 0.13 -1.27 8.36
N PHE A 57 1.01 -1.41 7.36
CA PHE A 57 2.38 -0.94 7.38
C PHE A 57 2.72 -0.26 6.06
N LEU A 58 3.14 1.01 6.11
CA LEU A 58 3.49 1.82 4.92
C LEU A 58 2.42 1.84 3.83
N LYS A 59 1.14 1.89 4.22
CA LYS A 59 -0.03 1.84 3.33
C LYS A 59 -0.27 0.49 2.64
N TYR A 60 0.42 -0.56 3.08
CA TYR A 60 0.10 -1.94 2.73
C TYR A 60 -0.57 -2.63 3.91
N LEU A 61 -1.49 -3.55 3.63
CA LEU A 61 -1.96 -4.52 4.60
C LEU A 61 -1.06 -5.74 4.50
N ILE A 62 -0.44 -6.14 5.60
CA ILE A 62 0.45 -7.31 5.65
C ILE A 62 -0.20 -8.37 6.53
N ASP A 63 -0.32 -9.59 6.02
CA ASP A 63 -0.86 -10.76 6.70
C ASP A 63 -0.08 -12.04 6.33
N ALA A 64 -0.61 -13.20 6.71
CA ALA A 64 0.03 -14.50 6.46
C ALA A 64 0.05 -14.87 4.97
N GLU A 65 -0.89 -14.33 4.19
CA GLU A 65 -1.01 -14.55 2.75
C GLU A 65 -0.06 -13.63 1.95
N GLY A 66 0.37 -12.52 2.55
CA GLY A 66 1.46 -11.69 2.05
C GLY A 66 1.20 -10.19 2.16
N ILE A 67 1.50 -9.46 1.09
CA ILE A 67 1.41 -8.00 1.04
C ILE A 67 0.25 -7.60 0.12
N HIS A 68 -0.68 -6.84 0.67
CA HIS A 68 -1.89 -6.39 -0.02
C HIS A 68 -1.99 -4.86 -0.01
N PRO A 69 -2.74 -4.26 -0.95
CA PRO A 69 -3.10 -2.85 -0.85
C PRO A 69 -3.92 -2.59 0.42
N SER A 70 -3.68 -1.48 1.13
CA SER A 70 -4.51 -1.18 2.31
C SER A 70 -5.97 -0.91 1.94
N LYS A 71 -6.90 -1.33 2.81
CA LYS A 71 -8.35 -1.19 2.59
C LYS A 71 -8.74 0.27 2.33
N GLU A 72 -8.14 1.21 3.07
CA GLU A 72 -8.39 2.64 2.91
C GLU A 72 -8.07 3.12 1.48
N ASN A 73 -6.94 2.70 0.92
CA ASN A 73 -6.55 3.11 -0.44
C ASN A 73 -7.41 2.43 -1.52
N VAL A 74 -7.76 1.16 -1.32
CA VAL A 74 -8.68 0.44 -2.23
C VAL A 74 -10.05 1.10 -2.22
N GLU A 75 -10.57 1.47 -1.05
CA GLU A 75 -11.84 2.18 -0.92
C GLU A 75 -11.78 3.57 -1.55
N ALA A 76 -10.70 4.33 -1.34
CA ALA A 76 -10.53 5.65 -1.95
C ALA A 76 -10.54 5.56 -3.48
N ILE A 77 -9.90 4.54 -4.06
CA ILE A 77 -9.93 4.28 -5.51
C ILE A 77 -11.33 3.90 -5.98
N HIS A 78 -12.05 3.05 -5.25
CA HIS A 78 -13.39 2.62 -5.62
C HIS A 78 -14.41 3.77 -5.56
N LYS A 79 -14.30 4.62 -4.53
CA LYS A 79 -15.16 5.80 -4.32
C LYS A 79 -14.74 7.01 -5.16
N ALA A 80 -13.59 6.95 -5.84
CA ALA A 80 -13.09 8.05 -6.65
C ALA A 80 -14.12 8.43 -7.73
N PRO A 81 -14.50 9.72 -7.81
CA PRO A 81 -15.43 10.18 -8.83
C PRO A 81 -14.79 10.10 -10.22
N ARG A 82 -15.60 10.32 -11.25
CA ARG A 82 -15.07 10.49 -12.61
C ARG A 82 -14.03 11.61 -12.63
N LEU A 83 -12.84 11.29 -13.10
CA LEU A 83 -11.74 12.23 -13.31
C LEU A 83 -12.18 13.32 -14.28
N LYS A 84 -11.94 14.59 -13.92
CA LYS A 84 -12.42 15.77 -14.63
C LYS A 84 -11.34 16.45 -15.47
N ASN A 85 -10.07 16.20 -15.17
CA ASN A 85 -8.93 16.83 -15.85
C ASN A 85 -7.69 15.93 -15.82
N LYS A 86 -6.65 16.34 -16.58
CA LYS A 86 -5.37 15.61 -16.67
C LYS A 86 -4.63 15.50 -15.33
N GLN A 87 -4.74 16.50 -14.45
CA GLN A 87 -4.06 16.49 -13.15
C GLN A 87 -4.63 15.41 -12.22
N GLU A 88 -5.96 15.31 -12.14
CA GLU A 88 -6.64 14.23 -11.41
C GLU A 88 -6.27 12.86 -11.97
N LEU A 89 -6.15 12.75 -13.30
CA LEU A 89 -5.73 11.51 -13.94
C LEU A 89 -4.28 11.14 -13.63
N GLN A 90 -3.37 12.11 -13.61
CA GLN A 90 -1.98 11.89 -13.20
C GLN A 90 -1.89 11.42 -11.75
N ALA A 91 -2.65 12.04 -10.84
CA ALA A 91 -2.70 11.61 -9.44
C ALA A 91 -3.21 10.18 -9.30
N PHE A 92 -4.27 9.82 -10.04
CA PHE A 92 -4.81 8.47 -10.06
C PHE A 92 -3.80 7.43 -10.58
N LEU A 93 -3.13 7.72 -11.70
CA LEU A 93 -2.10 6.83 -12.25
C LEU A 93 -0.86 6.75 -11.35
N GLY A 94 -0.53 7.81 -10.62
CA GLY A 94 0.49 7.79 -9.57
C GLY A 94 0.17 6.80 -8.45
N LEU A 95 -1.08 6.80 -7.98
CA LEU A 95 -1.56 5.81 -7.00
C LEU A 95 -1.52 4.38 -7.55
N LEU A 96 -1.89 4.19 -8.82
CA LEU A 96 -1.78 2.89 -9.50
C LEU A 96 -0.32 2.43 -9.65
N ASN A 97 0.62 3.36 -9.77
CA ASN A 97 2.05 3.07 -9.79
C ASN A 97 2.59 2.68 -8.43
N PHE A 98 2.08 3.24 -7.33
CA PHE A 98 2.46 2.82 -5.98
C PHE A 98 2.19 1.32 -5.74
N TYR A 99 1.11 0.77 -6.31
CA TYR A 99 0.75 -0.65 -6.20
C TYR A 99 1.20 -1.51 -7.39
N HIS A 100 2.18 -1.06 -8.19
CA HIS A 100 2.52 -1.74 -9.45
C HIS A 100 2.90 -3.22 -9.29
N ASN A 101 3.56 -3.58 -8.19
CA ASN A 101 4.00 -4.95 -7.92
C ASN A 101 2.83 -5.90 -7.66
N LEU A 102 1.66 -5.37 -7.28
CA LEU A 102 0.48 -6.13 -6.90
C LEU A 102 -0.55 -6.24 -8.03
N LEU A 103 -0.30 -5.60 -9.18
CA LEU A 103 -1.30 -5.47 -10.24
C LEU A 103 -0.75 -5.99 -11.57
N PRO A 104 -0.81 -7.31 -11.81
CA PRO A 104 -0.45 -7.87 -13.10
C PRO A 104 -1.35 -7.27 -14.20
N SER A 105 -0.76 -7.04 -15.38
CA SER A 105 -1.45 -6.49 -16.57
C SER A 105 -2.06 -5.08 -16.43
N LYS A 106 -1.74 -4.33 -15.37
CA LYS A 106 -2.25 -2.95 -15.22
C LYS A 106 -1.89 -2.02 -16.38
N ALA A 107 -0.73 -2.23 -17.00
CA ALA A 107 -0.23 -1.35 -18.05
C ALA A 107 -1.10 -1.42 -19.30
N GLU A 108 -1.54 -2.64 -19.66
CA GLU A 108 -2.46 -2.89 -20.77
C GLU A 108 -3.83 -2.26 -20.48
N VAL A 109 -4.34 -2.43 -19.26
CA VAL A 109 -5.66 -1.92 -18.87
C VAL A 109 -5.68 -0.39 -18.74
N ALA A 110 -4.60 0.21 -18.23
CA ALA A 110 -4.46 1.65 -18.07
C ALA A 110 -3.97 2.36 -19.34
N GLU A 111 -3.63 1.64 -20.41
CA GLU A 111 -3.10 2.19 -21.66
C GLU A 111 -3.94 3.34 -22.23
N PRO A 112 -5.29 3.24 -22.32
CA PRO A 112 -6.10 4.33 -22.84
C PRO A 112 -6.08 5.57 -21.94
N LEU A 113 -5.83 5.37 -20.64
CA LEU A 113 -5.69 6.46 -19.67
C LEU A 113 -4.34 7.15 -19.81
N HIS A 114 -3.26 6.39 -20.05
CA HIS A 114 -1.95 6.98 -20.32
C HIS A 114 -1.96 7.84 -21.59
N ARG A 115 -2.58 7.38 -22.69
CA ARG A 115 -2.73 8.19 -23.92
C ARG A 115 -3.44 9.51 -23.72
N LEU A 116 -4.38 9.59 -22.77
CA LEU A 116 -5.10 10.83 -22.46
C LEU A 116 -4.18 11.90 -21.82
N LEU A 117 -3.01 11.50 -21.33
CA LEU A 117 -1.99 12.40 -20.78
C LEU A 117 -0.97 12.88 -21.82
N ASP A 118 -0.95 12.32 -23.03
CA ASP A 118 0.03 12.67 -24.05
C ASP A 118 -0.01 14.17 -24.42
N SER A 119 1.16 14.70 -24.78
CA SER A 119 1.30 16.07 -25.24
C SER A 119 0.48 16.31 -26.51
N GLY A 120 -0.31 17.38 -26.53
CA GLY A 120 -1.15 17.72 -27.69
C GLY A 120 -2.50 17.00 -27.75
N VAL A 121 -2.76 16.00 -26.89
CA VAL A 121 -4.07 15.36 -26.81
C VAL A 121 -5.03 16.24 -25.98
N PRO A 122 -6.17 16.70 -26.54
CA PRO A 122 -7.17 17.45 -25.78
C PRO A 122 -7.88 16.52 -24.79
N TRP A 123 -8.26 17.06 -23.63
CA TRP A 123 -9.01 16.29 -22.64
C TRP A 123 -10.41 15.93 -23.16
N LYS A 124 -10.57 14.67 -23.60
CA LYS A 124 -11.86 14.13 -24.05
C LYS A 124 -12.11 12.78 -23.41
N TRP A 125 -12.80 12.80 -22.28
CA TRP A 125 -13.16 11.59 -21.55
C TRP A 125 -14.29 10.80 -22.26
N SER A 126 -13.88 9.87 -23.12
CA SER A 126 -14.75 8.98 -23.91
C SER A 126 -15.18 7.71 -23.16
N TYR A 127 -16.01 6.88 -23.81
CA TYR A 127 -16.42 5.57 -23.31
C TYR A 127 -15.24 4.63 -23.04
N GLN A 128 -14.20 4.64 -23.89
CA GLN A 128 -13.01 3.80 -23.71
C GLN A 128 -12.28 4.13 -22.42
N HIS A 129 -12.10 5.42 -22.11
CA HIS A 129 -11.50 5.88 -20.85
C HIS A 129 -12.34 5.47 -19.64
N LYS A 130 -13.67 5.59 -19.73
CA LYS A 130 -14.58 5.13 -18.67
C LYS A 130 -14.47 3.62 -18.44
N LYS A 131 -14.35 2.82 -19.51
CA LYS A 131 -14.18 1.37 -19.44
C LYS A 131 -12.84 1.02 -18.80
N ALA A 132 -11.75 1.63 -19.25
CA ALA A 132 -10.41 1.45 -18.70
C ALA A 132 -10.37 1.81 -17.21
N PHE A 133 -10.90 2.96 -16.82
CA PHE A 133 -10.98 3.39 -15.42
C PHE A 133 -11.71 2.39 -14.53
N LYS A 134 -12.89 1.90 -14.94
CA LYS A 134 -13.61 0.86 -14.21
C LYS A 134 -12.83 -0.44 -14.10
N MET A 135 -12.15 -0.84 -15.18
CA MET A 135 -11.35 -2.06 -15.20
C MET A 135 -10.17 -1.97 -14.21
N VAL A 136 -9.52 -0.81 -14.14
CA VAL A 136 -8.49 -0.53 -13.12
C VAL A 136 -9.06 -0.62 -11.70
N GLN A 137 -10.23 -0.02 -11.45
CA GLN A 137 -10.88 -0.11 -10.13
C GLN A 137 -11.18 -1.57 -9.74
N MET A 138 -11.64 -2.39 -10.69
CA MET A 138 -11.90 -3.81 -10.45
C MET A 138 -10.61 -4.60 -10.16
N LEU A 139 -9.52 -4.33 -10.89
CA LEU A 139 -8.22 -4.97 -10.64
C LEU A 139 -7.71 -4.73 -9.22
N MET A 140 -7.87 -3.50 -8.72
CA MET A 140 -7.50 -3.14 -7.35
C MET A 140 -8.33 -3.90 -6.30
N SER A 141 -9.61 -4.19 -6.58
CA SER A 141 -10.50 -4.91 -5.66
C SER A 141 -10.30 -6.43 -5.69
N SER A 142 -9.93 -7.02 -6.83
CA SER A 142 -9.69 -8.46 -6.95
C SER A 142 -8.45 -8.94 -6.19
N ASN A 143 -7.51 -8.02 -5.91
CA ASN A 143 -6.25 -8.32 -5.22
C ASN A 143 -6.32 -8.05 -3.71
N THR A 144 -7.53 -7.90 -3.15
CA THR A 144 -7.79 -7.71 -1.70
C THR A 144 -8.59 -8.90 -1.14
N ARG A 145 -8.36 -10.11 -1.66
CA ARG A 145 -9.04 -11.33 -1.21
C ARG A 145 -8.27 -12.03 -0.13
#